data_AF-H0T932-F1
#
_entry.id   AF-H0T932-F1
#
_cell.length_a   1.000
_cell.length_b   1.000
_cell.length_c   1.000
_cell.angle_alpha   90.00
_cell.angle_beta   90.00
_cell.angle_gamma   90.00
#
_symmetry.space_group_name_H-M   'P 1'
#
loop_
_entity.id
_entity.type
_entity.pdbx_description
1 polymer ?
#
loop_
_entity_poly.entity_id
_entity_poly.type
_entity_poly.pdbx_seq_one_letter_code
_entity_poly.pdbx_strand_id
1 'polypeptide(L)'
;MKRNIDAGLKRFTPGALRTVALYTPPAQQPMPQLGIPGSNGPSFDLLQQKLQENTLVDATQLKDGRVPERADILFVASPQQLDQKQVFAVDQFLMKGGTVIVATSPYEPSLRGNLDVAKTPSGLEDWLTFQGVKVGDSMVLDRQNASFPIPTERDVGGGIKVRQIRLMDYPFFADIRSDGLAQGAAPSAGTQQLTLSWASPLTIDADKVGKKRKIVDLIQSSPHSWTAKTTNVVPDFKAHPDTGFPPADKQGRQLLGAMMEGEFTSFFAGKPSPLAKDAAPPKPDAKADAKTDDAAKAAAADAKPSITGVISRSPESARLIVIGSGTFLSDDVLQLASSVDRTQYLAPLDFAQNVVDWSLEDRGLLALRSRGGQFSRTLAPMQSGGQMFWEYLNYALALAGLALVYIVRRALRRGAQRRYLDMLGIAEART
;
A
#
# COMPACT_ATOMS: atom_id res chain seq x y z
N MET A 1 -11.86 -6.29 32.80
CA MET A 1 -12.73 -5.14 33.10
C MET A 1 -11.94 -3.88 33.46
N LYS A 2 -11.17 -3.83 34.58
CA LYS A 2 -10.30 -2.65 34.88
C LYS A 2 -9.33 -2.31 33.74
N ARG A 3 -8.59 -3.30 33.21
CA ARG A 3 -7.70 -3.11 32.04
C ARG A 3 -8.41 -2.58 30.80
N ASN A 4 -9.64 -3.03 30.53
CA ASN A 4 -10.42 -2.60 29.36
C ASN A 4 -10.89 -1.15 29.51
N ILE A 5 -11.23 -0.74 30.73
CA ILE A 5 -11.62 0.64 31.06
C ILE A 5 -10.39 1.55 31.01
N ASP A 6 -9.25 1.12 31.56
CA ASP A 6 -7.99 1.88 31.53
C ASP A 6 -7.45 2.03 30.10
N ALA A 7 -7.54 0.98 29.28
CA ALA A 7 -7.19 1.04 27.86
C ALA A 7 -8.14 1.97 27.09
N GLY A 8 -9.44 1.90 27.37
CA GLY A 8 -10.43 2.83 26.81
C GLY A 8 -10.16 4.28 27.19
N LEU A 9 -9.80 4.55 28.45
CA LEU A 9 -9.53 5.91 28.95
C LEU A 9 -8.25 6.50 28.35
N LYS A 10 -7.21 5.68 28.13
CA LYS A 10 -5.98 6.11 27.44
C LYS A 10 -6.22 6.51 25.98
N ARG A 11 -7.19 5.90 25.28
CA ARG A 11 -7.56 6.29 23.91
C ARG A 11 -8.14 7.70 23.79
N PHE A 12 -8.63 8.27 24.88
CA PHE A 12 -9.23 9.62 24.91
C PHE A 12 -8.32 10.67 25.53
N THR A 13 -7.07 10.33 25.87
CA THR A 13 -6.11 11.32 26.40
C THR A 13 -5.50 12.11 25.25
N PRO A 14 -5.72 13.44 25.15
CA PRO A 14 -5.10 14.26 24.13
C PRO A 14 -3.56 14.17 24.22
N GLY A 15 -2.89 13.88 23.09
CA GLY A 15 -1.43 13.74 23.03
C GLY A 15 -0.87 12.34 23.31
N ALA A 16 -1.70 11.34 23.63
CA ALA A 16 -1.25 9.95 23.70
C ALA A 16 -1.05 9.38 22.29
N LEU A 17 0.09 8.72 22.05
CA LEU A 17 0.36 8.00 20.79
C LEU A 17 -0.68 6.90 20.59
N ARG A 18 -1.30 6.89 19.40
CA ARG A 18 -2.23 5.86 18.96
C ARG A 18 -1.51 4.54 18.74
N THR A 19 -2.21 3.42 18.89
CA THR A 19 -1.62 2.09 18.74
C THR A 19 -2.09 1.38 17.48
N VAL A 20 -1.16 0.93 16.64
CA VAL A 20 -1.39 0.05 15.50
C VAL A 20 -1.06 -1.38 15.91
N ALA A 21 -2.05 -2.27 15.90
CA ALA A 21 -1.79 -3.69 15.93
C ALA A 21 -1.34 -4.14 14.53
N LEU A 22 -0.12 -4.63 14.40
CA LEU A 22 0.46 -5.05 13.13
C LEU A 22 0.55 -6.57 13.07
N TYR A 23 -0.15 -7.17 12.11
CA TYR A 23 0.04 -8.56 11.71
C TYR A 23 0.92 -8.61 10.46
N THR A 24 1.95 -9.44 10.52
CA THR A 24 2.81 -9.85 9.40
C THR A 24 3.05 -11.37 9.48
N PRO A 25 3.35 -12.04 8.35
CA PRO A 25 3.69 -13.47 8.36
C PRO A 25 4.82 -13.77 9.36
N PRO A 26 4.72 -14.86 10.12
CA PRO A 26 5.80 -15.24 11.03
C PRO A 26 7.06 -15.57 10.21
N ALA A 27 8.18 -14.94 10.57
CA ALA A 27 9.48 -15.29 10.02
C ALA A 27 9.80 -16.75 10.39
N GLN A 28 10.06 -17.60 9.38
CA GLN A 28 10.57 -18.95 9.64
C GLN A 28 11.96 -18.84 10.25
N GLN A 29 12.12 -19.37 11.46
CA GLN A 29 13.41 -19.42 12.13
C GLN A 29 14.35 -20.34 11.34
N PRO A 30 15.62 -19.93 11.09
CA PRO A 30 16.60 -20.83 10.50
C PRO A 30 16.71 -22.10 11.36
N MET A 31 16.71 -23.27 10.71
CA MET A 31 17.05 -24.54 11.36
C MET A 31 18.33 -25.08 10.72
N PRO A 32 19.52 -24.58 11.14
CA PRO A 32 20.80 -24.96 10.54
C PRO A 32 21.06 -26.47 10.64
N GLN A 33 20.53 -27.13 11.69
CA GLN A 33 20.67 -28.58 11.91
C GLN A 33 19.92 -29.43 10.86
N LEU A 34 18.86 -28.90 10.24
CA LEU A 34 18.14 -29.55 9.14
C LEU A 34 18.59 -29.05 7.76
N GLY A 35 19.60 -28.17 7.70
CA GLY A 35 20.01 -27.52 6.45
C GLY A 35 18.92 -26.59 5.87
N ILE A 36 17.94 -26.19 6.68
CA ILE A 36 16.87 -25.27 6.26
C ILE A 36 17.35 -23.83 6.54
N PRO A 37 17.66 -23.03 5.49
CA PRO A 37 17.99 -21.62 5.67
C PRO A 37 16.81 -20.85 6.29
N GLY A 38 17.12 -19.77 7.01
CA GLY A 38 16.11 -18.93 7.67
C GLY A 38 15.28 -18.10 6.68
N SER A 39 14.03 -17.87 7.09
CA SER A 39 12.92 -17.13 6.47
C SER A 39 12.80 -17.24 4.93
N ASN A 40 11.85 -18.04 4.44
CA ASN A 40 11.40 -18.00 3.04
C ASN A 40 10.24 -17.00 2.78
N GLY A 41 9.92 -16.13 3.73
CA GLY A 41 8.78 -15.18 3.63
C GLY A 41 9.23 -13.71 3.68
N PRO A 42 8.35 -12.78 3.26
CA PRO A 42 8.63 -11.34 3.29
C PRO A 42 8.77 -10.81 4.72
N SER A 43 9.76 -9.96 4.95
CA SER A 43 9.88 -9.14 6.16
C SER A 43 9.26 -7.75 5.94
N PHE A 44 8.92 -7.07 7.03
CA PHE A 44 8.22 -5.77 7.04
C PHE A 44 8.81 -4.83 8.11
N ASP A 45 10.12 -4.94 8.36
CA ASP A 45 10.80 -4.16 9.40
C ASP A 45 10.78 -2.67 9.06
N LEU A 46 10.90 -2.30 7.78
CA LEU A 46 10.82 -0.91 7.33
C LEU A 46 9.43 -0.32 7.53
N LEU A 47 8.38 -1.11 7.28
CA LEU A 47 6.99 -0.71 7.58
C LEU A 47 6.81 -0.47 9.08
N GLN A 48 7.27 -1.40 9.91
CA GLN A 48 7.18 -1.27 11.36
C GLN A 48 7.91 -0.01 11.85
N GLN A 49 9.14 0.22 11.39
CA GLN A 49 9.92 1.42 11.74
C GLN A 49 9.21 2.70 11.31
N LYS A 50 8.68 2.75 10.08
CA LYS A 50 7.95 3.90 9.57
C LYS A 50 6.71 4.23 10.40
N LEU A 51 5.94 3.21 10.78
CA LEU A 51 4.74 3.41 11.62
C LEU A 51 5.11 3.86 13.04
N GLN A 52 6.25 3.41 13.56
CA GLN A 52 6.75 3.80 14.89
C GLN A 52 7.18 5.26 15.00
N GLU A 53 7.36 5.98 13.89
CA GLU A 53 7.66 7.43 13.91
C GLU A 53 6.56 8.23 14.62
N ASN A 54 5.29 7.87 14.40
CA ASN A 54 4.12 8.64 14.88
C ASN A 54 3.13 7.79 15.72
N THR A 55 3.34 6.49 15.85
CA THR A 55 2.43 5.57 16.55
C THR A 55 3.16 4.56 17.41
N LEU A 56 2.44 3.91 18.33
CA LEU A 56 2.91 2.69 18.96
C LEU A 56 2.56 1.49 18.08
N VAL A 57 3.52 0.65 17.75
CA VAL A 57 3.26 -0.60 17.00
C VAL A 57 3.27 -1.79 17.95
N ASP A 58 2.17 -2.55 17.95
CA ASP A 58 2.01 -3.78 18.71
C ASP A 58 1.92 -4.97 17.74
N ALA A 59 3.01 -5.72 17.61
CA ALA A 59 3.04 -6.89 16.76
C ALA A 59 2.06 -7.96 17.31
N THR A 60 1.20 -8.49 16.44
CA THR A 60 0.21 -9.51 16.83
C THR A 60 0.14 -10.63 15.81
N GLN A 61 -0.12 -11.83 16.32
CA GLN A 61 -0.35 -13.02 15.51
C GLN A 61 -1.83 -13.43 15.46
N LEU A 62 -2.71 -12.74 16.21
CA LEU A 62 -4.16 -12.97 16.27
C LEU A 62 -4.59 -14.40 16.67
N LYS A 63 -3.66 -15.26 17.12
CA LYS A 63 -3.88 -16.69 17.37
C LYS A 63 -4.86 -16.97 18.52
N ASP A 64 -4.98 -16.05 19.46
CA ASP A 64 -5.97 -16.10 20.54
C ASP A 64 -7.36 -15.59 20.12
N GLY A 65 -7.52 -15.28 18.83
CA GLY A 65 -8.71 -14.72 18.21
C GLY A 65 -9.08 -13.33 18.73
N ARG A 66 -8.10 -12.55 19.19
CA ARG A 66 -8.28 -11.19 19.67
C ARG A 66 -7.21 -10.25 19.12
N VAL A 67 -7.63 -9.02 18.86
CA VAL A 67 -6.70 -7.90 18.64
C VAL A 67 -6.35 -7.30 20.00
N PRO A 68 -5.10 -6.87 20.25
CA PRO A 68 -4.71 -6.20 21.49
C PRO A 68 -5.68 -5.07 21.87
N GLU A 69 -6.13 -5.02 23.12
CA GLU A 69 -7.20 -4.09 23.55
C GLU A 69 -6.84 -2.61 23.37
N ARG A 70 -5.54 -2.29 23.40
CA ARG A 70 -5.03 -0.93 23.19
C ARG A 70 -5.03 -0.48 21.73
N ALA A 71 -5.21 -1.38 20.77
CA ALA A 71 -5.09 -1.07 19.35
C ALA A 71 -6.26 -0.22 18.84
N ASP A 72 -5.95 0.90 18.20
CA ASP A 72 -6.91 1.76 17.49
C ASP A 72 -7.11 1.31 16.03
N ILE A 73 -6.04 0.76 15.44
CA ILE A 73 -6.01 0.23 14.06
C ILE A 73 -5.48 -1.20 14.08
N LEU A 74 -6.03 -2.05 13.21
CA LEU A 74 -5.45 -3.34 12.85
C LEU A 74 -4.91 -3.26 11.42
N PHE A 75 -3.61 -3.40 11.25
CA PHE A 75 -2.95 -3.51 9.95
C PHE A 75 -2.55 -4.96 9.73
N VAL A 76 -3.09 -5.59 8.68
CA VAL A 76 -2.81 -6.97 8.28
C VAL A 76 -2.04 -6.94 6.96
N ALA A 77 -0.72 -7.08 7.03
CA ALA A 77 0.17 -7.07 5.88
C ALA A 77 0.49 -8.50 5.44
N SER A 78 0.31 -8.79 4.14
CA SER A 78 0.50 -10.09 3.51
C SER A 78 0.02 -11.31 4.33
N PRO A 79 -1.25 -11.37 4.76
CA PRO A 79 -1.74 -12.52 5.52
C PRO A 79 -1.57 -13.82 4.76
N GLN A 80 -1.15 -14.88 5.47
CA GLN A 80 -0.98 -16.22 4.93
C GLN A 80 -1.75 -17.22 5.80
N GLN A 81 -2.75 -17.87 5.22
CA GLN A 81 -3.51 -18.97 5.82
C GLN A 81 -4.08 -18.67 7.22
N LEU A 82 -4.70 -17.50 7.40
CA LEU A 82 -5.36 -17.16 8.66
C LEU A 82 -6.45 -18.19 9.02
N ASP A 83 -6.39 -18.70 10.25
CA ASP A 83 -7.39 -19.63 10.75
C ASP A 83 -8.70 -18.92 11.15
N GLN A 84 -9.75 -19.69 11.46
CA GLN A 84 -11.04 -19.09 11.85
C GLN A 84 -10.98 -18.22 13.10
N LYS A 85 -10.05 -18.45 14.04
CA LYS A 85 -9.92 -17.61 15.24
C LYS A 85 -9.28 -16.27 14.85
N GLN A 86 -8.27 -16.29 14.01
CA GLN A 86 -7.63 -15.10 13.49
C GLN A 86 -8.62 -14.27 12.64
N VAL A 87 -9.39 -14.90 11.75
CA VAL A 87 -10.44 -14.23 10.98
C VAL A 87 -11.52 -13.65 11.91
N PHE A 88 -11.88 -14.37 12.98
CA PHE A 88 -12.78 -13.86 14.02
C PHE A 88 -12.21 -12.63 14.74
N ALA A 89 -10.90 -12.59 15.00
CA ALA A 89 -10.25 -11.42 15.59
C ALA A 89 -10.41 -10.18 14.70
N VAL A 90 -10.15 -10.33 13.40
CA VAL A 90 -10.28 -9.27 12.38
C VAL A 90 -11.73 -8.79 12.32
N ASP A 91 -12.68 -9.72 12.20
CA ASP A 91 -14.10 -9.43 12.13
C ASP A 91 -14.59 -8.66 13.36
N GLN A 92 -14.30 -9.16 14.56
CA GLN A 92 -14.77 -8.55 15.80
C GLN A 92 -14.08 -7.21 16.10
N PHE A 93 -12.87 -6.99 15.61
CA PHE A 93 -12.24 -5.68 15.69
C PHE A 93 -12.98 -4.64 14.83
N LEU A 94 -13.34 -5.01 13.60
CA LEU A 94 -14.17 -4.18 12.73
C LEU A 94 -15.55 -3.92 13.36
N MET A 95 -16.19 -4.96 13.93
CA MET A 95 -17.49 -4.82 14.60
C MET A 95 -17.47 -3.91 15.82
N LYS A 96 -16.32 -3.75 16.48
CA LYS A 96 -16.16 -2.79 17.59
C LYS A 96 -15.99 -1.35 17.12
N GLY A 97 -15.99 -1.09 15.81
CA GLY A 97 -15.76 0.23 15.24
C GLY A 97 -14.29 0.53 14.95
N GLY A 98 -13.41 -0.48 15.01
CA GLY A 98 -12.00 -0.32 14.65
C GLY A 98 -11.81 -0.13 13.14
N THR A 99 -10.65 0.39 12.75
CA THR A 99 -10.23 0.45 11.35
C THR A 99 -9.34 -0.73 11.02
N VAL A 100 -9.73 -1.52 10.02
CA VAL A 100 -8.96 -2.66 9.52
C VAL A 100 -8.34 -2.29 8.17
N ILE A 101 -7.02 -2.40 8.06
CA ILE A 101 -6.27 -2.24 6.81
C ILE A 101 -5.74 -3.62 6.42
N VAL A 102 -6.06 -4.08 5.21
CA VAL A 102 -5.59 -5.37 4.68
C VAL A 102 -4.82 -5.13 3.40
N ALA A 103 -3.55 -5.52 3.39
CA ALA A 103 -2.72 -5.59 2.19
C ALA A 103 -2.56 -7.07 1.81
N THR A 104 -3.25 -7.52 0.78
CA THR A 104 -3.32 -8.95 0.43
C THR A 104 -3.44 -9.18 -1.07
N SER A 105 -2.86 -10.29 -1.52
CA SER A 105 -2.98 -10.82 -2.88
C SER A 105 -2.92 -12.34 -2.79
N PRO A 106 -3.59 -13.10 -3.68
CA PRO A 106 -3.39 -14.55 -3.78
C PRO A 106 -2.01 -14.94 -4.31
N TYR A 107 -1.17 -13.98 -4.75
CA TYR A 107 0.15 -14.22 -5.32
C TYR A 107 1.26 -13.75 -4.38
N GLU A 108 2.15 -14.68 -4.01
CA GLU A 108 3.32 -14.43 -3.16
C GLU A 108 4.61 -14.57 -3.98
N PRO A 109 5.26 -13.46 -4.36
CA PRO A 109 6.55 -13.47 -5.03
C PRO A 109 7.69 -13.84 -4.07
N SER A 110 8.63 -14.64 -4.55
CA SER A 110 9.94 -14.85 -3.94
C SER A 110 11.01 -14.17 -4.77
N LEU A 111 11.81 -13.33 -4.12
CA LEU A 111 12.96 -12.65 -4.72
C LEU A 111 14.29 -13.29 -4.30
N ARG A 112 14.24 -14.32 -3.45
CA ARG A 112 15.42 -15.00 -2.92
C ARG A 112 15.84 -16.09 -3.90
N GLY A 113 16.78 -15.75 -4.78
CA GLY A 113 17.32 -16.66 -5.79
C GLY A 113 16.84 -16.32 -7.20
N ASN A 114 15.89 -17.10 -7.71
CA ASN A 114 15.16 -16.80 -8.93
C ASN A 114 13.87 -16.05 -8.60
N LEU A 115 13.38 -15.28 -9.57
CA LEU A 115 12.09 -14.61 -9.46
C LEU A 115 10.99 -15.63 -9.73
N ASP A 116 10.32 -16.06 -8.68
CA ASP A 116 9.23 -17.05 -8.73
C ASP A 116 8.01 -16.52 -7.98
N VAL A 117 6.81 -16.96 -8.37
CA VAL A 117 5.55 -16.58 -7.71
C VAL A 117 4.75 -17.83 -7.38
N ALA A 118 4.33 -17.95 -6.12
CA ALA A 118 3.43 -18.99 -5.67
C ALA A 118 2.03 -18.42 -5.41
N LYS A 119 1.00 -19.29 -5.45
CA LYS A 119 -0.31 -18.92 -4.92
C LYS A 119 -0.38 -19.25 -3.43
N THR A 120 -0.72 -18.27 -2.61
CA THR A 120 -0.87 -18.47 -1.17
C THR A 120 -2.16 -17.83 -0.71
N PRO A 121 -3.14 -18.61 -0.23
CA PRO A 121 -4.38 -18.05 0.29
C PRO A 121 -4.09 -17.27 1.59
N SER A 122 -4.76 -16.15 1.74
CA SER A 122 -4.74 -15.31 2.92
C SER A 122 -5.53 -15.89 4.10
N GLY A 123 -6.59 -16.65 3.82
CA GLY A 123 -7.61 -17.04 4.79
C GLY A 123 -8.70 -15.97 4.99
N LEU A 124 -8.59 -14.81 4.35
CA LEU A 124 -9.57 -13.72 4.42
C LEU A 124 -10.51 -13.67 3.21
N GLU A 125 -10.36 -14.56 2.22
CA GLU A 125 -11.09 -14.50 0.95
C GLU A 125 -12.61 -14.50 1.16
N ASP A 126 -13.11 -15.44 1.97
CA ASP A 126 -14.54 -15.60 2.26
C ASP A 126 -15.06 -14.43 3.10
N TRP A 127 -14.24 -13.95 4.04
CA TRP A 127 -14.59 -12.81 4.89
C TRP A 127 -14.68 -11.51 4.09
N LEU A 128 -13.68 -11.21 3.25
CA LEU A 128 -13.69 -10.05 2.36
C LEU A 128 -14.87 -10.14 1.38
N THR A 129 -15.09 -11.31 0.78
CA THR A 129 -16.20 -11.53 -0.16
C THR A 129 -17.56 -11.33 0.52
N PHE A 130 -17.69 -11.70 1.80
CA PHE A 130 -18.88 -11.41 2.60
C PHE A 130 -19.04 -9.91 2.87
N GLN A 131 -17.95 -9.20 3.14
CA GLN A 131 -17.97 -7.74 3.32
C GLN A 131 -18.16 -6.95 2.01
N GLY A 132 -18.22 -7.63 0.86
CA GLY A 132 -18.48 -7.03 -0.45
C GLY A 132 -17.23 -6.70 -1.26
N VAL A 133 -16.06 -7.20 -0.87
CA VAL A 133 -14.79 -7.01 -1.61
C VAL A 133 -14.25 -8.35 -2.06
N LYS A 134 -14.02 -8.52 -3.36
CA LYS A 134 -13.35 -9.68 -3.92
C LYS A 134 -11.96 -9.30 -4.41
N VAL A 135 -10.93 -9.99 -3.92
CA VAL A 135 -9.59 -9.94 -4.49
C VAL A 135 -9.52 -10.92 -5.65
N GLY A 136 -9.14 -10.44 -6.83
CA GLY A 136 -9.12 -11.22 -8.06
C GLY A 136 -8.00 -12.24 -8.09
N ASP A 137 -8.30 -13.45 -8.59
CA ASP A 137 -7.31 -14.49 -8.87
C ASP A 137 -6.58 -14.23 -10.20
N SER A 138 -5.95 -13.06 -10.30
CA SER A 138 -5.11 -12.60 -11.41
C SER A 138 -4.17 -11.50 -10.91
N MET A 139 -3.07 -11.27 -11.60
CA MET A 139 -2.22 -10.10 -11.38
C MET A 139 -2.49 -9.03 -12.44
N VAL A 140 -2.35 -7.76 -12.05
CA VAL A 140 -2.44 -6.60 -12.93
C VAL A 140 -1.07 -6.34 -13.55
N LEU A 141 -1.08 -6.14 -14.86
CA LEU A 141 0.03 -5.66 -15.64
C LEU A 141 -0.35 -4.26 -16.16
N ASP A 142 0.59 -3.33 -16.15
CA ASP A 142 0.37 -1.97 -16.61
C ASP A 142 1.49 -1.52 -17.55
N ARG A 143 1.13 -0.75 -18.59
CA ARG A 143 2.13 -0.06 -19.42
C ARG A 143 2.77 1.11 -18.68
N GLN A 144 2.06 1.68 -17.71
CA GLN A 144 2.63 2.64 -16.76
C GLN A 144 3.17 1.86 -15.56
N ASN A 145 4.46 1.54 -15.61
CA ASN A 145 5.12 0.70 -14.62
C ASN A 145 6.48 1.26 -14.22
N ALA A 146 6.99 0.77 -13.09
CA ALA A 146 8.34 1.04 -12.64
C ALA A 146 9.31 0.01 -13.22
N SER A 147 10.55 0.43 -13.48
CA SER A 147 11.58 -0.49 -13.96
C SER A 147 12.08 -1.40 -12.84
N PHE A 148 12.32 -2.67 -13.16
CA PHE A 148 12.69 -3.72 -12.23
C PHE A 148 14.07 -4.30 -12.57
N PRO A 149 15.00 -4.43 -11.60
CA PRO A 149 16.34 -4.93 -11.85
C PRO A 149 16.34 -6.46 -11.88
N ILE A 150 16.20 -7.05 -13.06
CA ILE A 150 16.15 -8.50 -13.22
C ILE A 150 17.56 -9.05 -13.48
N PRO A 151 18.03 -10.04 -12.70
CA PRO A 151 19.25 -10.75 -13.03
C PRO A 151 19.03 -11.63 -14.26
N THR A 152 19.77 -11.37 -15.33
CA THR A 152 19.73 -12.12 -16.59
C THR A 152 21.06 -12.82 -16.84
N GLU A 153 21.02 -14.01 -17.43
CA GLU A 153 22.24 -14.68 -17.92
C GLU A 153 22.61 -14.14 -19.30
N ARG A 154 23.87 -13.74 -19.47
CA ARG A 154 24.45 -13.38 -20.76
C ARG A 154 25.57 -14.36 -21.08
N ASP A 155 25.46 -15.03 -22.23
CA ASP A 155 26.56 -15.81 -22.78
C ASP A 155 27.62 -14.83 -23.34
N VAL A 156 28.85 -14.93 -22.84
CA VAL A 156 29.98 -14.11 -23.31
C VAL A 156 30.91 -14.87 -24.27
N GLY A 157 30.46 -16.03 -24.77
CA GLY A 157 31.22 -16.93 -25.62
C GLY A 157 32.01 -17.97 -24.82
N GLY A 158 32.34 -19.09 -25.47
CA GLY A 158 33.10 -20.18 -24.85
C GLY A 158 32.35 -20.98 -23.80
N GLY A 159 31.00 -20.93 -23.79
CA GLY A 159 30.16 -21.61 -22.79
C GLY A 159 30.12 -20.92 -21.43
N ILE A 160 30.71 -19.73 -21.31
CA ILE A 160 30.71 -18.94 -20.08
C ILE A 160 29.45 -18.09 -20.04
N LYS A 161 28.58 -18.37 -19.07
CA LYS A 161 27.42 -17.54 -18.76
C LYS A 161 27.75 -16.60 -17.61
N VAL A 162 27.56 -15.30 -17.82
CA VAL A 162 27.75 -14.28 -16.80
C VAL A 162 26.38 -13.74 -16.38
N ARG A 163 26.14 -13.64 -15.08
CA ARG A 163 24.93 -13.02 -14.54
C ARG A 163 25.08 -11.50 -14.59
N GLN A 164 24.21 -10.81 -15.32
CA GLN A 164 24.17 -9.35 -15.38
C GLN A 164 22.79 -8.87 -14.94
N ILE A 165 22.75 -7.86 -14.06
CA ILE A 165 21.51 -7.17 -13.70
C ILE A 165 21.14 -6.23 -14.84
N ARG A 166 19.91 -6.35 -15.35
CA ARG A 166 19.34 -5.45 -16.35
C ARG A 166 18.12 -4.77 -15.76
N LEU A 167 18.09 -3.45 -15.83
CA LEU A 167 16.91 -2.67 -15.51
C LEU A 167 15.98 -2.67 -16.72
N MET A 168 14.73 -3.05 -16.52
CA MET A 168 13.72 -3.11 -17.58
C MET A 168 12.34 -2.76 -17.03
N ASP A 169 11.52 -2.14 -17.87
CA ASP A 169 10.13 -1.85 -17.56
C ASP A 169 9.39 -3.15 -17.27
N TYR A 170 8.75 -3.21 -16.12
CA TYR A 170 8.20 -4.45 -15.58
C TYR A 170 6.72 -4.27 -15.24
N PRO A 171 5.81 -4.71 -16.13
CA PRO A 171 4.39 -4.39 -16.02
C PRO A 171 3.70 -4.81 -14.71
N PHE A 172 4.22 -5.81 -13.98
CA PHE A 172 3.69 -6.19 -12.67
C PHE A 172 3.96 -5.16 -11.56
N PHE A 173 4.80 -4.16 -11.83
CA PHE A 173 5.11 -3.05 -10.91
C PHE A 173 4.35 -1.83 -11.39
N ALA A 174 3.02 -1.88 -11.26
CA ALA A 174 2.16 -0.80 -11.71
C ALA A 174 2.54 0.50 -10.99
N ASP A 175 2.83 1.53 -11.77
CA ASP A 175 3.25 2.84 -11.28
C ASP A 175 2.05 3.77 -11.24
N ILE A 176 1.42 3.85 -10.08
CA ILE A 176 0.17 4.59 -9.89
C ILE A 176 0.50 6.05 -9.68
N ARG A 177 0.02 6.91 -10.58
CA ARG A 177 0.18 8.36 -10.50
C ARG A 177 -1.07 9.00 -9.88
N SER A 178 -1.01 10.31 -9.66
CA SER A 178 -2.10 11.09 -9.02
C SER A 178 -3.51 10.86 -9.60
N ASP A 179 -3.64 10.54 -10.88
CA ASP A 179 -4.93 10.25 -11.56
C ASP A 179 -5.49 8.86 -11.24
N GLY A 180 -4.66 7.97 -10.69
CA GLY A 180 -5.03 6.65 -10.16
C GLY A 180 -5.17 6.63 -8.64
N LEU A 181 -4.99 7.76 -7.95
CA LEU A 181 -5.07 7.86 -6.49
C LEU A 181 -6.23 8.76 -6.09
N ALA A 182 -7.06 8.31 -5.13
CA ALA A 182 -8.14 9.15 -4.64
C ALA A 182 -7.61 10.46 -4.02
N GLN A 183 -8.24 11.58 -4.35
CA GLN A 183 -7.86 12.90 -3.86
C GLN A 183 -8.91 13.46 -2.89
N GLY A 184 -8.57 14.56 -2.21
CA GLY A 184 -9.47 15.24 -1.27
C GLY A 184 -9.54 14.57 0.09
N ALA A 185 -10.73 14.16 0.53
CA ALA A 185 -10.93 13.50 1.83
C ALA A 185 -10.72 11.98 1.74
N ALA A 186 -9.55 11.58 1.26
CA ALA A 186 -9.16 10.18 1.09
C ALA A 186 -7.77 9.93 1.71
N PRO A 187 -7.50 8.70 2.20
CA PRO A 187 -6.19 8.34 2.77
C PRO A 187 -5.00 8.49 1.81
N SER A 188 -5.25 8.44 0.49
CA SER A 188 -4.24 8.59 -0.57
C SER A 188 -3.97 10.05 -0.96
N ALA A 189 -4.67 11.02 -0.36
CA ALA A 189 -4.52 12.43 -0.74
C ALA A 189 -3.10 12.93 -0.44
N GLY A 190 -2.47 13.57 -1.42
CA GLY A 190 -1.08 14.04 -1.32
C GLY A 190 -0.03 13.02 -1.78
N THR A 191 -0.39 11.75 -1.96
CA THR A 191 0.48 10.77 -2.62
C THR A 191 0.50 11.06 -4.13
N GLN A 192 1.70 11.34 -4.66
CA GLN A 192 1.90 11.70 -6.07
C GLN A 192 2.16 10.48 -6.96
N GLN A 193 2.82 9.49 -6.39
CA GLN A 193 3.24 8.27 -7.04
C GLN A 193 3.22 7.14 -6.00
N LEU A 194 2.74 5.96 -6.41
CA LEU A 194 2.79 4.73 -5.63
C LEU A 194 3.04 3.57 -6.57
N THR A 195 4.10 2.80 -6.34
CA THR A 195 4.32 1.55 -7.06
C THR A 195 3.65 0.41 -6.29
N LEU A 196 2.78 -0.33 -6.97
CA LEU A 196 2.19 -1.56 -6.44
C LEU A 196 2.77 -2.76 -7.18
N SER A 197 3.46 -3.62 -6.44
CA SER A 197 4.10 -4.83 -6.96
C SER A 197 3.16 -6.03 -6.92
N TRP A 198 3.08 -6.77 -8.02
CA TRP A 198 2.26 -8.00 -8.18
C TRP A 198 0.83 -7.84 -7.64
N ALA A 199 0.21 -6.71 -7.94
CA ALA A 199 -1.12 -6.39 -7.45
C ALA A 199 -2.20 -7.24 -8.13
N SER A 200 -3.22 -7.60 -7.38
CA SER A 200 -4.45 -8.23 -7.87
C SER A 200 -5.58 -7.22 -7.91
N PRO A 201 -6.46 -7.30 -8.93
CA PRO A 201 -7.58 -6.39 -9.05
C PRO A 201 -8.62 -6.66 -7.96
N LEU A 202 -9.30 -5.63 -7.51
CA LEU A 202 -10.41 -5.69 -6.58
C LEU A 202 -11.73 -5.54 -7.34
N THR A 203 -12.76 -6.24 -6.88
CA THR A 203 -14.14 -6.04 -7.34
C THR A 203 -15.01 -5.75 -6.12
N ILE A 204 -15.80 -4.69 -6.19
CA ILE A 204 -16.74 -4.31 -5.13
C ILE A 204 -18.15 -4.78 -5.54
N ASP A 205 -18.76 -5.57 -4.67
CA ASP A 205 -20.14 -6.03 -4.81
C ASP A 205 -21.08 -5.00 -4.16
N ALA A 206 -21.64 -4.12 -4.98
CA ALA A 206 -22.49 -3.01 -4.52
C ALA A 206 -23.74 -3.49 -3.74
N ASP A 207 -24.26 -4.67 -4.07
CA ASP A 207 -25.44 -5.24 -3.41
C ASP A 207 -25.10 -5.68 -2.00
N LYS A 208 -23.95 -6.34 -1.82
CA LYS A 208 -23.44 -6.70 -0.50
C LYS A 208 -23.06 -5.49 0.32
N VAL A 209 -22.40 -4.49 -0.28
CA VAL A 209 -22.00 -3.26 0.42
C VAL A 209 -23.23 -2.48 0.89
N GLY A 210 -24.25 -2.37 0.04
CA GLY A 210 -25.50 -1.67 0.34
C GLY A 210 -25.33 -0.15 0.48
N LYS A 211 -26.42 0.56 0.79
CA LYS A 211 -26.46 2.03 0.84
C LYS A 211 -25.89 2.66 2.11
N LYS A 212 -25.59 1.85 3.14
CA LYS A 212 -25.13 2.31 4.45
C LYS A 212 -23.62 2.47 4.56
N ARG A 213 -22.88 2.13 3.50
CA ARG A 213 -21.42 2.22 3.46
C ARG A 213 -21.00 3.13 2.32
N LYS A 214 -20.13 4.08 2.62
CA LYS A 214 -19.45 4.90 1.63
C LYS A 214 -18.27 4.11 1.08
N ILE A 215 -18.19 4.00 -0.24
CA ILE A 215 -17.07 3.40 -0.95
C ILE A 215 -16.20 4.52 -1.50
N VAL A 216 -14.88 4.35 -1.40
CA VAL A 216 -13.88 5.18 -2.06
C VAL A 216 -12.93 4.27 -2.81
N ASP A 217 -12.87 4.44 -4.12
CA ASP A 217 -11.88 3.80 -4.99
C ASP A 217 -10.52 4.45 -4.72
N LEU A 218 -9.71 3.84 -3.86
CA LEU A 218 -8.51 4.44 -3.30
C LEU A 218 -7.34 4.45 -4.29
N ILE A 219 -7.16 3.33 -4.99
CA ILE A 219 -6.03 3.10 -5.91
C ILE A 219 -6.58 2.43 -7.16
N GLN A 220 -6.27 2.98 -8.33
CA GLN A 220 -6.59 2.45 -9.65
C GLN A 220 -5.36 2.47 -10.53
N SER A 221 -5.16 1.42 -11.33
CA SER A 221 -4.13 1.39 -12.37
C SER A 221 -4.43 2.36 -13.52
N SER A 222 -3.50 2.47 -14.46
CA SER A 222 -3.67 3.30 -15.65
C SER A 222 -4.75 2.74 -16.59
N PRO A 223 -5.27 3.55 -17.54
CA PRO A 223 -6.18 3.06 -18.58
C PRO A 223 -5.61 1.94 -19.45
N HIS A 224 -4.29 1.76 -19.48
CA HIS A 224 -3.59 0.80 -20.33
C HIS A 224 -3.20 -0.49 -19.60
N SER A 225 -3.80 -0.74 -18.43
CA SER A 225 -3.57 -1.97 -17.69
C SER A 225 -4.43 -3.13 -18.15
N TRP A 226 -3.97 -4.35 -17.90
CA TRP A 226 -4.69 -5.59 -18.12
C TRP A 226 -4.42 -6.58 -16.98
N THR A 227 -5.13 -7.71 -17.00
CA THR A 227 -4.96 -8.77 -15.99
C THR A 227 -4.46 -10.04 -16.63
N ALA A 228 -3.54 -10.74 -15.97
CA ALA A 228 -3.10 -12.08 -16.37
C ALA A 228 -3.24 -13.08 -15.23
N LYS A 229 -3.75 -14.27 -15.55
CA LYS A 229 -3.76 -15.42 -14.65
C LYS A 229 -2.52 -16.26 -14.89
N THR A 230 -1.39 -15.83 -14.33
CA THR A 230 -0.10 -16.49 -14.50
C THR A 230 0.66 -16.51 -13.18
N THR A 231 1.53 -17.50 -12.98
CA THR A 231 2.60 -17.47 -11.98
C THR A 231 3.97 -17.30 -12.61
N ASN A 232 4.07 -17.40 -13.95
CA ASN A 232 5.26 -17.02 -14.67
C ASN A 232 5.31 -15.50 -14.78
N VAL A 233 6.25 -14.92 -14.04
CA VAL A 233 6.49 -13.48 -13.97
C VAL A 233 7.89 -13.10 -14.49
N VAL A 234 8.56 -14.04 -15.15
CA VAL A 234 9.84 -13.79 -15.84
C VAL A 234 9.51 -13.35 -17.26
N PRO A 235 10.04 -12.20 -17.73
CA PRO A 235 9.73 -11.69 -19.05
C PRO A 235 10.36 -12.54 -20.16
N ASP A 236 9.59 -12.83 -21.21
CA ASP A 236 10.04 -13.47 -22.45
C ASP A 236 10.01 -12.47 -23.60
N PHE A 237 11.12 -11.75 -23.80
CA PHE A 237 11.26 -10.80 -24.90
C PHE A 237 11.43 -11.44 -26.28
N LYS A 238 11.64 -12.76 -26.36
CA LYS A 238 11.65 -13.45 -27.67
C LYS A 238 10.22 -13.64 -28.17
N ALA A 239 9.31 -14.06 -27.28
CA ALA A 239 7.90 -14.22 -27.60
C ALA A 239 7.15 -12.87 -27.61
N HIS A 240 7.52 -11.95 -26.72
CA HIS A 240 6.83 -10.67 -26.51
C HIS A 240 7.83 -9.50 -26.45
N PRO A 241 8.27 -8.97 -27.60
CA PRO A 241 9.34 -7.96 -27.66
C PRO A 241 9.06 -6.67 -26.90
N ASP A 242 7.79 -6.26 -26.80
CA ASP A 242 7.43 -4.96 -26.22
C ASP A 242 7.50 -4.93 -24.68
N THR A 243 6.94 -5.95 -24.02
CA THR A 243 6.77 -5.95 -22.56
C THR A 243 7.31 -7.20 -21.87
N GLY A 244 7.75 -8.20 -22.64
CA GLY A 244 8.10 -9.52 -22.12
C GLY A 244 6.90 -10.38 -21.70
N PHE A 245 5.67 -9.87 -21.84
CA PHE A 245 4.45 -10.57 -21.44
C PHE A 245 3.38 -10.52 -22.53
N PRO A 246 2.47 -11.51 -22.58
CA PRO A 246 1.37 -11.48 -23.53
C PRO A 246 0.47 -10.27 -23.25
N PRO A 247 0.16 -9.44 -24.26
CA PRO A 247 -0.84 -8.40 -24.12
C PRO A 247 -2.22 -9.04 -23.94
N ALA A 248 -3.14 -8.34 -23.29
CA ALA A 248 -4.55 -8.71 -23.32
C ALA A 248 -5.30 -7.96 -24.42
N ASP A 249 -6.32 -8.61 -24.98
CA ASP A 249 -7.24 -8.01 -25.95
C ASP A 249 -8.04 -6.84 -25.35
N LYS A 250 -8.22 -6.85 -24.02
CA LYS A 250 -8.95 -5.82 -23.28
C LYS A 250 -8.03 -5.16 -22.27
N GLN A 251 -7.83 -3.86 -22.46
CA GLN A 251 -7.19 -2.97 -21.49
C GLN A 251 -8.24 -2.11 -20.80
N GLY A 252 -7.94 -1.68 -19.59
CA GLY A 252 -8.77 -0.77 -18.82
C GLY A 252 -8.29 -0.67 -17.38
N ARG A 253 -8.68 0.43 -16.72
CA ARG A 253 -8.35 0.67 -15.31
C ARG A 253 -8.82 -0.50 -14.43
N GLN A 254 -7.94 -0.93 -13.54
CA GLN A 254 -8.20 -1.95 -12.52
C GLN A 254 -8.21 -1.27 -11.16
N LEU A 255 -9.23 -1.56 -10.35
CA LEU A 255 -9.24 -1.13 -8.95
C LEU A 255 -8.20 -1.96 -8.18
N LEU A 256 -7.23 -1.32 -7.55
CA LEU A 256 -6.16 -1.98 -6.78
C LEU A 256 -6.26 -1.71 -5.29
N GLY A 257 -7.06 -0.73 -4.88
CA GLY A 257 -7.28 -0.40 -3.49
C GLY A 257 -8.64 0.24 -3.29
N ALA A 258 -9.33 -0.11 -2.21
CA ALA A 258 -10.64 0.45 -1.87
C ALA A 258 -10.77 0.68 -0.37
N MET A 259 -11.51 1.72 0.00
CA MET A 259 -11.92 1.99 1.37
C MET A 259 -13.45 1.96 1.47
N MET A 260 -13.95 1.30 2.51
CA MET A 260 -15.35 1.33 2.89
C MET A 260 -15.49 1.88 4.30
N GLU A 261 -16.41 2.81 4.51
CA GLU A 261 -16.74 3.37 5.82
C GLU A 261 -18.25 3.27 6.06
N GLY A 262 -18.68 2.80 7.23
CA GLY A 262 -20.09 2.71 7.61
C GLY A 262 -20.43 1.52 8.49
N GLU A 263 -21.70 1.11 8.47
CA GLU A 263 -22.19 -0.06 9.22
C GLU A 263 -21.86 -1.37 8.49
N PHE A 264 -21.14 -2.27 9.15
CA PHE A 264 -20.81 -3.61 8.68
C PHE A 264 -21.58 -4.66 9.48
N THR A 265 -21.83 -5.81 8.84
CA THR A 265 -22.39 -7.01 9.49
C THR A 265 -21.26 -8.01 9.74
N SER A 266 -21.28 -8.68 10.89
CA SER A 266 -20.29 -9.70 11.21
C SER A 266 -20.46 -10.94 10.34
N PHE A 267 -19.35 -11.47 9.83
CA PHE A 267 -19.32 -12.77 9.14
C PHE A 267 -19.73 -13.93 10.06
N PHE A 268 -19.64 -13.71 11.37
CA PHE A 268 -20.00 -14.67 12.42
C PHE A 268 -21.35 -14.37 13.06
N ALA A 269 -22.11 -13.39 12.56
CA ALA A 269 -23.46 -13.11 13.06
C ALA A 269 -24.34 -14.37 12.97
N GLY A 270 -24.96 -14.74 14.10
CA GLY A 270 -25.79 -15.94 14.20
C GLY A 270 -25.03 -17.28 14.22
N LYS A 271 -23.68 -17.27 14.25
CA LYS A 271 -22.85 -18.49 14.36
C LYS A 271 -22.26 -18.60 15.77
N PRO A 272 -21.95 -19.82 16.27
CA PRO A 272 -21.19 -20.00 17.50
C PRO A 272 -19.82 -19.33 17.40
N SER A 273 -19.37 -18.67 18.48
CA SER A 273 -18.05 -18.05 18.52
C SER A 273 -16.95 -19.12 18.33
N PRO A 274 -15.97 -18.92 17.43
CA PRO A 274 -14.82 -19.82 17.30
C PRO A 274 -14.01 -19.97 18.59
N LEU A 275 -14.09 -18.99 19.50
CA LEU A 275 -13.44 -19.03 20.82
C LEU A 275 -14.19 -19.90 21.85
N ALA A 276 -15.46 -20.22 21.61
CA ALA A 276 -16.24 -21.07 22.51
C ALA A 276 -15.82 -22.55 22.41
N LYS A 277 -15.18 -22.97 21.30
CA LYS A 277 -14.66 -24.32 21.14
C LYS A 277 -13.47 -24.64 22.06
N ASP A 278 -12.77 -23.64 22.57
CA ASP A 278 -11.68 -23.81 23.55
C ASP A 278 -12.09 -23.47 24.99
N ALA A 279 -13.37 -23.10 25.22
CA ALA A 279 -13.87 -22.97 26.58
C ALA A 279 -13.84 -24.37 27.21
N ALA A 280 -13.00 -24.56 28.23
CA ALA A 280 -12.89 -25.83 28.94
C ALA A 280 -14.31 -26.34 29.27
N PRO A 281 -14.62 -27.62 28.99
CA PRO A 281 -15.92 -28.16 29.35
C PRO A 281 -16.14 -27.92 30.85
N PRO A 282 -17.33 -27.47 31.29
CA PRO A 282 -17.63 -27.49 32.71
C PRO A 282 -17.43 -28.93 33.17
N LYS A 283 -16.56 -29.10 34.19
CA LYS A 283 -16.35 -30.41 34.82
C LYS A 283 -17.73 -30.95 35.19
N PRO A 284 -18.10 -32.18 34.77
CA PRO A 284 -19.33 -32.79 35.25
C PRO A 284 -19.24 -32.85 36.78
N ASP A 285 -20.18 -32.22 37.46
CA ASP A 285 -20.31 -32.32 38.90
C ASP A 285 -20.40 -33.80 39.27
N ALA A 286 -19.33 -34.30 39.90
CA ALA A 286 -19.36 -35.59 40.55
C ALA A 286 -20.43 -35.49 41.63
N LYS A 287 -21.43 -36.37 41.54
CA LYS A 287 -22.43 -36.57 42.59
C LYS A 287 -21.73 -36.68 43.94
N ALA A 288 -22.03 -35.75 44.83
CA ALA A 288 -21.79 -35.89 46.25
C ALA A 288 -23.14 -35.78 46.95
N ASP A 289 -23.52 -36.88 47.60
CA ASP A 289 -24.68 -36.97 48.46
C ASP A 289 -24.59 -36.01 49.65
N ALA A 290 -25.72 -35.36 49.91
CA ALA A 290 -26.33 -35.00 51.18
C ALA A 290 -25.51 -34.30 52.32
N LYS A 291 -26.06 -33.13 52.68
CA LYS A 291 -26.06 -32.41 53.98
C LYS A 291 -24.82 -31.59 54.35
N THR A 292 -24.95 -30.26 54.23
CA THR A 292 -25.15 -29.35 55.38
C THR A 292 -25.40 -27.93 54.87
N ASP A 293 -26.36 -27.26 55.49
CA ASP A 293 -26.60 -25.83 55.36
C ASP A 293 -25.40 -25.03 55.89
N ASP A 294 -25.31 -23.75 55.51
CA ASP A 294 -24.33 -22.74 55.90
C ASP A 294 -23.00 -22.66 55.11
N ALA A 295 -23.10 -22.35 53.80
CA ALA A 295 -22.06 -21.58 53.11
C ALA A 295 -22.53 -20.91 51.80
N ALA A 296 -23.81 -20.50 51.70
CA ALA A 296 -24.32 -19.82 50.50
C ALA A 296 -24.00 -18.31 50.49
N LYS A 297 -22.71 -17.93 50.64
CA LYS A 297 -22.24 -16.55 50.39
C LYS A 297 -20.72 -16.40 50.28
N ALA A 298 -20.02 -17.27 49.56
CA ALA A 298 -18.58 -17.07 49.34
C ALA A 298 -18.00 -17.65 48.04
N ALA A 299 -18.81 -18.04 47.05
CA ALA A 299 -18.33 -18.64 45.80
C ALA A 299 -18.86 -17.97 44.52
N ALA A 300 -19.12 -16.65 44.58
CA ALA A 300 -19.52 -15.84 43.42
C ALA A 300 -18.43 -14.82 43.01
N ALA A 301 -17.17 -15.10 43.32
CA ALA A 301 -16.04 -14.24 42.96
C ALA A 301 -14.91 -15.12 42.43
N ASP A 302 -14.95 -15.43 41.12
CA ASP A 302 -13.78 -15.70 40.24
C ASP A 302 -14.15 -16.38 38.90
N ALA A 303 -15.40 -16.32 38.47
CA ALA A 303 -15.71 -16.50 37.05
C ALA A 303 -15.40 -15.20 36.31
N LYS A 304 -14.20 -15.11 35.70
CA LYS A 304 -13.92 -14.08 34.67
C LYS A 304 -15.07 -14.12 33.65
N PRO A 305 -15.75 -13.00 33.34
CA PRO A 305 -16.82 -13.02 32.36
C PRO A 305 -16.20 -13.36 31.00
N SER A 306 -16.41 -14.59 30.53
CA SER A 306 -16.13 -14.97 29.16
C SER A 306 -17.22 -14.32 28.31
N ILE A 307 -16.92 -13.14 27.76
CA ILE A 307 -17.76 -12.54 26.73
C ILE A 307 -17.61 -13.44 25.50
N THR A 308 -18.46 -14.47 25.43
CA THR A 308 -18.64 -15.37 24.28
C THR A 308 -19.57 -14.78 23.21
N GLY A 309 -20.08 -13.56 23.45
CA GLY A 309 -20.97 -12.85 22.54
C GLY A 309 -20.24 -12.40 21.28
N VAL A 310 -20.78 -12.79 20.12
CA VAL A 310 -20.39 -12.24 18.81
C VAL A 310 -21.10 -10.91 18.64
N ILE A 311 -20.35 -9.85 18.35
CA ILE A 311 -20.92 -8.55 17.98
C ILE A 311 -21.40 -8.67 16.54
N SER A 312 -22.71 -8.53 16.32
CA SER A 312 -23.32 -8.79 15.00
C SER A 312 -23.19 -7.64 14.00
N ARG A 313 -22.99 -6.41 14.47
CA ARG A 313 -22.94 -5.19 13.65
C ARG A 313 -21.94 -4.17 14.18
N SER A 314 -21.34 -3.40 13.28
CA SER A 314 -20.45 -2.30 13.63
C SER A 314 -21.20 -0.96 13.80
N PRO A 315 -20.59 0.04 14.45
CA PRO A 315 -21.00 1.43 14.31
C PRO A 315 -20.65 1.98 12.92
N GLU A 316 -21.20 3.15 12.55
CA GLU A 316 -20.94 3.85 11.28
C GLU A 316 -19.51 4.39 11.14
N SER A 317 -18.72 4.38 12.22
CA SER A 317 -17.32 4.81 12.22
C SER A 317 -16.34 3.71 11.81
N ALA A 318 -16.80 2.47 11.68
CA ALA A 318 -15.95 1.36 11.26
C ALA A 318 -15.45 1.58 9.83
N ARG A 319 -14.19 1.19 9.59
CA ARG A 319 -13.54 1.34 8.28
C ARG A 319 -12.82 0.05 7.90
N LEU A 320 -12.96 -0.33 6.64
CA LEU A 320 -12.23 -1.41 6.02
C LEU A 320 -11.50 -0.87 4.80
N ILE A 321 -10.17 -0.96 4.80
CA ILE A 321 -9.30 -0.58 3.69
C ILE A 321 -8.65 -1.85 3.16
N VAL A 322 -8.79 -2.11 1.86
CA VAL A 322 -8.22 -3.29 1.20
C VAL A 322 -7.31 -2.83 0.08
N ILE A 323 -6.09 -3.35 0.04
CA ILE A 323 -5.09 -3.09 -1.00
C ILE A 323 -4.73 -4.45 -1.60
N GLY A 324 -4.86 -4.56 -2.92
CA GLY A 324 -4.68 -5.79 -3.68
C GLY A 324 -3.22 -6.25 -3.83
N SER A 325 -2.29 -5.80 -3.00
CA SER A 325 -0.89 -6.25 -3.01
C SER A 325 -0.49 -6.60 -1.58
N GLY A 326 0.04 -7.81 -1.37
CA GLY A 326 0.61 -8.23 -0.08
C GLY A 326 2.05 -7.75 0.11
N THR A 327 2.81 -7.64 -0.97
CA THR A 327 4.27 -7.49 -0.93
C THR A 327 4.78 -6.09 -1.26
N PHE A 328 3.93 -5.13 -1.64
CA PHE A 328 4.39 -3.76 -1.95
C PHE A 328 5.04 -3.01 -0.77
N LEU A 329 4.84 -3.51 0.46
CA LEU A 329 5.46 -3.01 1.69
C LEU A 329 6.56 -3.92 2.24
N SER A 330 6.89 -5.03 1.55
CA SER A 330 7.91 -5.94 2.05
C SER A 330 9.30 -5.36 1.83
N ASP A 331 10.21 -5.66 2.77
CA ASP A 331 11.56 -5.12 2.73
C ASP A 331 12.30 -5.59 1.47
N ASP A 332 12.11 -6.84 1.05
CA ASP A 332 12.72 -7.41 -0.16
C ASP A 332 12.34 -6.58 -1.42
N VAL A 333 11.07 -6.16 -1.53
CA VAL A 333 10.59 -5.34 -2.66
C VAL A 333 11.09 -3.90 -2.56
N LEU A 334 11.04 -3.31 -1.36
CA LEU A 334 11.47 -1.92 -1.13
C LEU A 334 12.97 -1.74 -1.33
N GLN A 335 13.78 -2.70 -0.88
CA GLN A 335 15.23 -2.72 -1.11
C GLN A 335 15.55 -2.85 -2.60
N LEU A 336 14.82 -3.71 -3.30
CA LEU A 336 15.02 -3.92 -4.72
C LEU A 336 14.63 -2.68 -5.54
N ALA A 337 13.52 -2.02 -5.22
CA ALA A 337 13.14 -0.74 -5.81
C ALA A 337 14.18 0.36 -5.53
N SER A 338 14.69 0.44 -4.29
CA SER A 338 15.71 1.43 -3.90
C SER A 338 17.07 1.23 -4.58
N SER A 339 17.37 0.01 -5.05
CA SER A 339 18.62 -0.29 -5.77
C SER A 339 18.68 0.37 -7.16
N VAL A 340 17.52 0.71 -7.75
CA VAL A 340 17.40 1.27 -9.09
C VAL A 340 17.80 2.75 -9.12
N ASP A 341 17.21 3.56 -8.23
CA ASP A 341 17.37 5.03 -8.25
C ASP A 341 18.54 5.54 -7.39
N ARG A 342 19.24 4.64 -6.68
CA ARG A 342 20.25 4.99 -5.63
C ARG A 342 19.72 5.94 -4.54
N THR A 343 18.41 6.13 -4.49
CA THR A 343 17.67 6.87 -3.46
C THR A 343 16.68 5.91 -2.81
N GLN A 344 16.42 6.06 -1.52
CA GLN A 344 15.43 5.25 -0.82
C GLN A 344 14.04 5.52 -1.41
N TYR A 345 13.42 4.50 -2.02
CA TYR A 345 12.05 4.60 -2.52
C TYR A 345 11.07 4.39 -1.37
N LEU A 346 10.63 5.48 -0.74
CA LEU A 346 9.81 5.45 0.47
C LEU A 346 8.30 5.61 0.20
N ALA A 347 7.88 5.83 -1.05
CA ALA A 347 6.49 6.16 -1.36
C ALA A 347 5.46 5.12 -0.85
N PRO A 348 5.70 3.80 -0.91
CA PRO A 348 4.81 2.81 -0.30
C PRO A 348 4.69 2.96 1.23
N LEU A 349 5.81 3.24 1.90
CA LEU A 349 5.87 3.41 3.35
C LEU A 349 5.17 4.70 3.79
N ASP A 350 5.41 5.80 3.07
CA ASP A 350 4.72 7.07 3.29
C ASP A 350 3.21 6.93 3.05
N PHE A 351 2.81 6.19 2.02
CA PHE A 351 1.39 5.87 1.78
C PHE A 351 0.78 5.08 2.94
N ALA A 352 1.46 4.03 3.45
CA ALA A 352 0.96 3.27 4.60
C ALA A 352 0.83 4.13 5.87
N GLN A 353 1.81 5.00 6.13
CA GLN A 353 1.75 5.97 7.23
C GLN A 353 0.59 6.95 7.05
N ASN A 354 0.42 7.54 5.86
CA ASN A 354 -0.69 8.43 5.54
C ASN A 354 -2.05 7.75 5.75
N VAL A 355 -2.19 6.48 5.37
CA VAL A 355 -3.42 5.72 5.55
C VAL A 355 -3.73 5.51 7.04
N VAL A 356 -2.71 5.20 7.85
CA VAL A 356 -2.83 5.08 9.29
C VAL A 356 -3.19 6.43 9.91
N ASP A 357 -2.47 7.49 9.61
CA ASP A 357 -2.67 8.83 10.16
C ASP A 357 -4.07 9.37 9.79
N TRP A 358 -4.48 9.25 8.53
CA TRP A 358 -5.82 9.62 8.08
C TRP A 358 -6.92 8.84 8.82
N SER A 359 -6.66 7.56 9.11
CA SER A 359 -7.61 6.71 9.83
C SER A 359 -7.74 7.07 11.31
N LEU A 360 -6.71 7.70 11.90
CA LEU A 360 -6.67 8.16 13.29
C LEU A 360 -7.18 9.60 13.46
N GLU A 361 -7.21 10.39 12.40
CA GLU A 361 -7.63 11.79 12.44
C GLU A 361 -9.13 11.96 12.68
N ASP A 362 -9.48 13.04 13.39
CA ASP A 362 -10.87 13.41 13.66
C ASP A 362 -11.56 13.93 12.37
N ARG A 363 -12.82 13.56 12.20
CA ARG A 363 -13.65 13.87 11.03
C ARG A 363 -13.69 15.36 10.70
N GLY A 364 -13.65 16.23 11.72
CA GLY A 364 -13.63 17.69 11.55
C GLY A 364 -12.32 18.23 10.96
N LEU A 365 -11.19 17.59 11.26
CA LEU A 365 -9.85 18.01 10.79
C LEU A 365 -9.57 17.51 9.36
N LEU A 366 -10.08 16.33 9.01
CA LEU A 366 -10.04 15.78 7.64
C LEU A 366 -10.73 16.71 6.62
N ALA A 367 -11.84 17.34 7.02
CA ALA A 367 -12.57 18.28 6.17
C ALA A 367 -11.81 19.60 5.93
N LEU A 368 -10.87 19.96 6.81
CA LEU A 368 -10.03 21.15 6.69
C LEU A 368 -8.77 20.88 5.84
N ARG A 369 -8.15 19.69 5.99
CA ARG A 369 -7.01 19.26 5.16
C ARG A 369 -7.39 19.20 3.67
N SER A 370 -8.57 18.67 3.35
CA SER A 370 -9.05 18.62 1.95
C SER A 370 -9.33 19.99 1.33
N ARG A 371 -9.62 21.02 2.16
CA ARG A 371 -9.82 22.41 1.70
C ARG A 371 -8.52 23.22 1.61
N GLY A 372 -7.52 22.91 2.43
CA GLY A 372 -6.23 23.62 2.46
C GLY A 372 -5.12 23.06 1.57
N GLY A 373 -5.30 21.85 1.02
CA GLY A 373 -4.23 21.10 0.33
C GLY A 373 -3.93 21.44 -1.13
N GLN A 374 -4.60 22.43 -1.75
CA GLN A 374 -4.39 22.79 -3.16
C GLN A 374 -3.06 23.53 -3.46
N PHE A 375 -2.13 23.62 -2.50
CA PHE A 375 -0.91 24.43 -2.67
C PHE A 375 0.42 23.67 -2.70
N SER A 376 0.41 22.33 -2.80
CA SER A 376 1.65 21.57 -2.96
C SER A 376 1.85 21.13 -4.42
N ARG A 377 2.40 22.07 -5.20
CA ARG A 377 3.11 21.93 -6.50
C ARG A 377 2.29 22.23 -7.76
N THR A 378 2.73 23.32 -8.40
CA THR A 378 2.19 24.03 -9.56
C THR A 378 2.68 23.52 -10.92
N LEU A 379 3.26 22.32 -11.00
CA LEU A 379 3.76 21.80 -12.27
C LEU A 379 3.24 20.38 -12.51
N ALA A 380 2.27 20.29 -13.42
CA ALA A 380 1.83 19.03 -14.00
C ALA A 380 3.01 18.40 -14.76
N PRO A 381 3.25 17.08 -14.62
CA PRO A 381 4.26 16.40 -15.41
C PRO A 381 3.88 16.50 -16.90
N MET A 382 4.70 17.20 -17.68
CA MET A 382 4.49 17.34 -19.12
C MET A 382 4.95 16.07 -19.85
N GLN A 383 4.09 15.58 -20.75
CA GLN A 383 4.40 14.49 -21.68
C GLN A 383 5.66 14.86 -22.51
N SER A 384 6.49 13.87 -22.84
CA SER A 384 7.82 14.06 -23.45
C SER A 384 7.84 14.93 -24.72
N GLY A 385 6.73 14.98 -25.47
CA GLY A 385 6.57 15.86 -26.63
C GLY A 385 6.44 17.36 -26.26
N GLY A 386 5.78 17.67 -25.15
CA GLY A 386 5.64 19.04 -24.64
C GLY A 386 6.94 19.61 -24.09
N GLN A 387 7.74 18.77 -23.42
CA GLN A 387 9.06 19.16 -22.92
C GLN A 387 10.00 19.57 -24.08
N MET A 388 10.03 18.79 -25.16
CA MET A 388 10.85 19.11 -26.33
C MET A 388 10.46 20.47 -26.95
N PHE A 389 9.16 20.77 -27.11
CA PHE A 389 8.73 22.06 -27.66
C PHE A 389 9.24 23.24 -26.83
N TRP A 390 9.10 23.18 -25.49
CA TRP A 390 9.55 24.25 -24.60
C TRP A 390 11.07 24.40 -24.54
N GLU A 391 11.81 23.28 -24.59
CA GLU A 391 13.27 23.32 -24.69
C GLU A 391 13.73 23.97 -26.01
N TYR A 392 13.18 23.54 -27.16
CA TYR A 392 13.51 24.12 -28.45
C TYR A 392 13.12 25.59 -28.56
N LEU A 393 11.95 25.98 -28.02
CA LEU A 393 11.52 27.37 -27.98
C LEU A 393 12.48 28.22 -27.15
N ASN A 394 12.93 27.73 -25.99
CA ASN A 394 13.87 28.44 -25.15
C ASN A 394 15.24 28.60 -25.83
N TYR A 395 15.74 27.55 -26.51
CA TYR A 395 16.97 27.65 -27.30
C TYR A 395 16.83 28.63 -28.48
N ALA A 396 15.69 28.64 -29.17
CA ALA A 396 15.44 29.59 -30.25
C ALA A 396 15.40 31.04 -29.76
N LEU A 397 14.77 31.30 -28.60
CA LEU A 397 14.75 32.61 -27.96
C LEU A 397 16.16 33.05 -27.52
N ALA A 398 16.96 32.14 -26.97
CA ALA A 398 18.34 32.43 -26.60
C ALA A 398 19.21 32.81 -27.81
N LEU A 399 19.07 32.07 -28.92
CA LEU A 399 19.76 32.39 -30.19
C LEU A 399 19.30 33.72 -30.78
N ALA A 400 18.00 34.00 -30.76
CA ALA A 400 17.46 35.28 -31.20
C ALA A 400 17.98 36.44 -30.35
N GLY A 401 18.08 36.27 -29.03
CA GLY A 401 18.69 37.23 -28.11
C GLY A 401 20.16 37.50 -28.44
N LEU A 402 20.95 36.46 -28.69
CA LEU A 402 22.35 36.58 -29.12
C LEU A 402 22.49 37.31 -30.46
N ALA A 403 21.64 37.00 -31.43
CA ALA A 403 21.61 37.70 -32.71
C ALA A 403 21.28 39.18 -32.54
N LEU A 404 20.30 39.51 -31.68
CA LEU A 404 19.94 40.88 -31.36
C LEU A 404 21.12 41.64 -30.75
N VAL A 405 21.80 41.05 -29.75
CA VAL A 405 23.00 41.65 -29.13
C VAL A 405 24.12 41.86 -30.16
N TYR A 406 24.33 40.89 -31.05
CA TYR A 406 25.31 41.01 -32.13
C TYR A 406 24.96 42.16 -33.09
N ILE A 407 23.70 42.26 -33.52
CA ILE A 407 23.22 43.32 -34.43
C ILE A 407 23.36 44.69 -33.77
N VAL A 408 22.94 44.83 -32.51
CA VAL A 408 23.06 46.08 -31.74
C VAL A 408 24.52 46.48 -31.59
N ARG A 409 25.40 45.54 -31.21
CA ARG A 409 26.84 45.80 -31.09
C ARG A 409 27.46 46.20 -32.43
N ARG A 410 27.04 45.58 -33.53
CA ARG A 410 27.50 45.90 -34.89
C ARG A 410 27.01 47.26 -35.36
N ALA A 411 25.76 47.64 -35.06
CA ALA A 411 25.20 48.95 -35.35
C ALA A 411 25.91 50.05 -34.56
N LEU A 412 26.14 49.84 -33.26
CA LEU A 412 26.87 50.78 -32.41
C LEU A 412 28.34 50.93 -32.84
N ARG A 413 29.03 49.83 -33.20
CA ARG A 413 30.40 49.92 -33.75
C ARG A 413 30.46 50.69 -35.07
N ARG A 414 29.51 50.47 -35.98
CA ARG A 414 29.41 51.24 -37.24
C ARG A 414 29.12 52.72 -36.98
N GLY A 415 28.27 53.04 -36.00
CA GLY A 415 28.01 54.41 -35.57
C GLY A 415 29.24 55.08 -34.94
N ALA A 416 30.00 54.35 -34.12
CA ALA A 416 31.23 54.84 -33.51
C ALA A 416 32.33 55.09 -34.56
N GLN A 417 32.46 54.22 -35.57
CA GLN A 417 33.39 54.43 -36.69
C GLN A 417 33.03 55.64 -37.53
N ARG A 418 31.73 55.89 -37.78
CA ARG A 418 31.28 57.12 -38.47
C ARG A 418 31.61 58.38 -37.68
N ARG A 419 31.36 58.38 -36.36
CA ARG A 419 31.73 59.52 -35.48
C ARG A 419 33.24 59.74 -35.40
N TYR A 420 34.04 58.68 -35.43
CA TYR A 420 35.50 58.78 -35.45
C TYR A 420 36.02 59.35 -36.78
N LEU A 421 35.38 59.01 -37.91
CA LEU A 421 35.69 59.56 -39.23
C LEU A 421 35.28 61.04 -39.36
N ASP A 422 34.15 61.43 -38.74
CA ASP A 422 33.72 62.83 -38.66
C ASP A 422 34.67 63.67 -37.78
N MET A 423 35.19 63.11 -36.67
CA MET A 423 36.17 63.79 -35.82
C MET A 423 37.57 63.90 -36.44
N LEU A 424 37.92 63.02 -37.39
CA LEU A 424 39.19 63.05 -38.14
C LEU A 424 39.12 63.92 -39.41
N GLY A 425 37.99 64.57 -39.69
CA GLY A 425 37.87 65.54 -40.78
C GLY A 425 37.94 64.96 -42.19
N ILE A 426 37.51 63.70 -42.41
CA ILE A 426 37.55 63.03 -43.74
C ILE A 426 36.12 62.88 -44.33
N ALA A 427 35.19 63.75 -43.93
CA ALA A 427 33.82 63.73 -44.48
C ALA A 427 33.67 64.53 -45.79
N GLU A 428 34.66 65.32 -46.20
CA GLU A 428 34.68 66.00 -47.51
C GLU A 428 35.63 65.32 -48.51
N ALA A 429 35.36 64.06 -48.86
CA ALA A 429 35.90 63.48 -50.10
C ALA A 429 35.16 62.19 -50.46
N ARG A 430 33.93 62.31 -50.98
CA ARG A 430 33.34 61.46 -52.04
C ARG A 430 31.84 61.75 -52.18
N THR A 431 31.52 62.63 -53.12
CA THR A 431 30.47 62.34 -54.12
C THR A 431 30.86 61.11 -54.93
#